data_AF-A0A945A7U4-F1
#
_entry.id   AF-A0A945A7U4-F1
#
_cell.length_a   1.000
_cell.length_b   1.000
_cell.length_c   1.000
_cell.angle_alpha   90.00
_cell.angle_beta   90.00
_cell.angle_gamma   90.00
#
_symmetry.space_group_name_H-M   'P 1'
#
loop_
_entity.id
_entity.type
_entity.pdbx_description
1 polymer ?
#
loop_
_entity_poly.entity_id
_entity_poly.type
_entity_poly.pdbx_seq_one_letter_code
_entity_poly.pdbx_strand_id
1 'polypeptide(L)'
;MNTIQILLIALILDYLIGDPNKVWSKIPHPAVIMGKLISWFDYNFNFGSALKFKGIFAIFSLSIMACLIGQFIHLLPDYGLIELLITAILLAHNSLVKHVKDVLIGLNNSLNEGRNAVACIVGRQTK
;
A
#
# COMPACT_ATOMS: atom_id res chain seq x y z
N MET A 1 -17.42 12.69 10.73
CA MET A 1 -16.13 13.23 11.24
C MET A 1 -15.52 14.11 10.18
N ASN A 2 -14.73 15.12 10.54
CA ASN A 2 -14.00 15.91 9.54
C ASN A 2 -12.71 15.17 9.14
N THR A 3 -12.21 15.40 7.92
CA THR A 3 -11.03 14.70 7.36
C THR A 3 -9.79 14.75 8.28
N ILE A 4 -9.56 15.88 8.94
CA ILE A 4 -8.43 16.04 9.89
C ILE A 4 -8.56 15.08 11.08
N GLN A 5 -9.77 14.90 11.61
CA GLN A 5 -10.02 13.98 12.73
C GLN A 5 -9.77 12.54 12.30
N ILE A 6 -10.25 12.17 11.11
CA ILE A 6 -10.03 10.85 10.51
C ILE A 6 -8.53 10.58 10.37
N LEU A 7 -7.78 11.51 9.78
CA LEU A 7 -6.34 11.36 9.60
C LEU A 7 -5.58 11.22 10.91
N LEU A 8 -5.87 12.06 11.91
CA LEU A 8 -5.22 11.99 13.22
C LEU A 8 -5.48 10.65 13.92
N ILE A 9 -6.73 10.19 13.92
CA ILE A 9 -7.09 8.92 14.55
C ILE A 9 -6.46 7.76 13.78
N ALA A 10 -6.49 7.80 12.44
CA ALA A 10 -5.86 6.78 11.61
C ALA A 10 -4.34 6.67 11.85
N LEU A 11 -3.63 7.80 12.00
CA LEU A 11 -2.22 7.83 12.34
C LEU A 11 -1.93 7.25 13.74
N ILE A 12 -2.77 7.56 14.72
CA ILE A 12 -2.67 6.98 16.06
C ILE A 12 -2.91 5.46 16.01
N LEU A 13 -3.90 5.02 15.25
CA LEU A 13 -4.20 3.60 15.07
C LEU A 13 -3.07 2.86 14.36
N ASP A 14 -2.51 3.40 13.27
CA ASP A 14 -1.35 2.82 12.59
C ASP A 14 -0.14 2.76 13.54
N TYR A 15 0.11 3.80 14.33
CA TYR A 15 1.20 3.78 15.30
C TYR A 15 1.04 2.69 16.36
N LEU A 16 -0.17 2.51 16.91
CA LEU A 16 -0.45 1.56 18.00
C LEU A 16 -0.60 0.11 17.54
N ILE A 17 -1.28 -0.10 16.41
CA ILE A 17 -1.64 -1.44 15.90
C ILE A 17 -0.61 -1.89 14.85
N GLY A 18 -0.16 -0.98 13.99
CA GLY A 18 0.64 -1.28 12.81
C GLY A 18 -0.05 -2.27 11.88
N ASP A 19 0.74 -3.18 11.30
CA ASP A 19 0.26 -4.25 10.43
C ASP A 19 0.15 -5.60 11.17
N PRO A 20 -1.05 -6.02 11.60
CA PRO A 20 -1.22 -7.28 12.31
C PRO A 20 -1.10 -8.47 11.34
N ASN A 21 0.09 -9.07 11.26
CA ASN A 21 0.38 -10.25 10.43
C ASN A 21 -0.65 -11.39 10.56
N LYS A 22 -1.28 -11.57 11.73
CA LYS A 22 -2.30 -12.62 11.96
C LYS A 22 -3.62 -12.38 11.21
N VAL A 23 -3.96 -11.12 10.94
CA VAL A 23 -5.16 -10.74 10.18
C VAL A 23 -4.87 -10.91 8.69
N TRP A 24 -3.72 -10.39 8.25
CA TRP A 24 -3.32 -10.40 6.85
C TRP A 24 -2.90 -11.78 6.31
N SER A 25 -2.64 -12.74 7.19
CA SER A 25 -2.46 -14.15 6.80
C SER A 25 -3.78 -14.85 6.45
N LYS A 26 -4.93 -14.30 6.88
CA LYS A 26 -6.26 -14.86 6.60
C LYS A 26 -7.04 -14.08 5.54
N ILE A 27 -6.88 -12.76 5.52
CA ILE A 27 -7.58 -11.86 4.60
C ILE A 27 -6.52 -11.07 3.83
N PRO A 28 -6.57 -11.01 2.48
CA PRO A 28 -5.61 -10.25 1.73
C PRO A 28 -5.70 -8.76 2.08
N HIS A 29 -4.56 -8.16 2.44
CA HIS A 29 -4.46 -6.72 2.66
C HIS A 29 -4.95 -5.95 1.41
N PRO A 30 -5.65 -4.81 1.54
CA PRO A 30 -6.09 -4.01 0.39
C PRO A 30 -4.96 -3.69 -0.60
N ALA A 31 -3.76 -3.38 -0.11
CA ALA A 31 -2.57 -3.17 -0.94
C ALA A 31 -2.20 -4.38 -1.82
N VAL A 32 -2.45 -5.62 -1.38
CA VAL A 32 -2.23 -6.83 -2.19
C VAL A 32 -3.22 -6.88 -3.35
N ILE A 33 -4.47 -6.46 -3.12
CA ILE A 33 -5.49 -6.38 -4.18
C ILE A 33 -5.08 -5.34 -5.22
N MET A 34 -4.61 -4.16 -4.78
CA MET A 34 -4.07 -3.13 -5.66
C MET A 34 -2.88 -3.65 -6.49
N GLY A 35 -1.93 -4.36 -5.85
CA GLY A 35 -0.79 -4.97 -6.53
C GLY A 35 -1.20 -6.00 -7.59
N LYS A 36 -2.18 -6.86 -7.28
CA LYS A 36 -2.75 -7.82 -8.25
C LYS A 36 -3.39 -7.14 -9.44
N LEU A 37 -4.12 -6.05 -9.19
CA LEU A 37 -4.76 -5.29 -10.25
C LEU A 37 -3.72 -4.61 -11.16
N ILE A 38 -2.66 -4.04 -10.59
CA ILE A 38 -1.52 -3.50 -11.36
C ILE A 38 -0.85 -4.61 -12.18
N SER A 39 -0.58 -5.77 -11.56
CA SER A 39 0.02 -6.92 -12.25
C SER A 39 -0.86 -7.43 -13.41
N TRP A 40 -2.19 -7.35 -13.27
CA TRP A 40 -3.10 -7.66 -14.35
C TRP A 40 -2.97 -6.66 -15.50
N PHE A 41 -2.88 -5.36 -15.22
CA PHE A 41 -2.60 -4.36 -16.27
C PHE A 41 -1.24 -4.61 -16.93
N ASP A 42 -0.20 -4.92 -16.16
CA ASP A 42 1.11 -5.24 -16.71
C ASP A 42 1.05 -6.45 -17.63
N TYR A 43 0.47 -7.57 -17.18
CA TYR A 43 0.40 -8.79 -17.99
C TYR A 43 -0.40 -8.62 -19.29
N ASN A 44 -1.49 -7.86 -19.26
CA ASN A 44 -2.40 -7.72 -20.40
C ASN A 44 -2.05 -6.57 -21.34
N PHE A 45 -1.34 -5.53 -20.87
CA PHE A 45 -1.09 -4.33 -21.65
C PHE A 45 0.40 -4.00 -21.84
N ASN A 46 1.33 -4.52 -21.02
CA ASN A 46 2.75 -4.16 -21.10
C ASN A 46 3.54 -5.02 -22.10
N PHE A 47 3.03 -5.17 -23.32
CA PHE A 47 3.72 -5.84 -24.43
C PHE A 47 3.33 -5.29 -25.81
N GLY A 48 4.19 -5.52 -26.80
CA GLY A 48 3.99 -5.10 -28.18
C GLY A 48 4.33 -3.62 -28.43
N SER A 49 3.54 -2.96 -29.30
CA SER A 49 3.73 -1.56 -29.67
C SER A 49 2.91 -0.60 -28.78
N ALA A 50 3.20 0.70 -28.89
CA ALA A 50 2.49 1.77 -28.18
C ALA A 50 2.50 1.66 -26.64
N LEU A 51 3.54 1.06 -26.05
CA LEU A 51 3.68 0.83 -24.60
C LEU A 51 3.44 2.10 -23.77
N LYS A 52 3.91 3.26 -24.22
CA LYS A 52 3.67 4.55 -23.55
C LYS A 52 2.18 4.87 -23.42
N PHE A 53 1.42 4.73 -24.50
CA PHE A 53 -0.02 5.01 -24.49
C PHE A 53 -0.78 4.02 -23.61
N LYS A 54 -0.41 2.74 -23.67
CA LYS A 54 -0.99 1.69 -22.81
C LYS A 54 -0.69 1.94 -21.32
N GLY A 55 0.52 2.38 -21.00
CA GLY A 55 0.90 2.77 -19.63
C GLY A 55 0.12 3.99 -19.13
N ILE A 56 -0.03 5.02 -19.96
CA ILE A 56 -0.88 6.20 -19.66
C ILE A 56 -2.31 5.73 -19.39
N PHE A 57 -2.89 4.92 -20.27
CA PHE A 57 -4.24 4.38 -20.09
C PHE A 57 -4.40 3.61 -18.78
N ALA A 58 -3.44 2.73 -18.46
CA ALA A 58 -3.45 1.97 -17.20
C ALA A 58 -3.43 2.89 -15.98
N ILE A 59 -2.52 3.87 -15.94
CA ILE A 59 -2.42 4.84 -14.83
C ILE A 59 -3.71 5.63 -14.68
N PHE A 60 -4.25 6.18 -15.77
CA PHE A 60 -5.50 6.95 -15.73
C PHE A 60 -6.68 6.09 -15.29
N SER A 61 -6.82 4.87 -15.82
CA SER A 61 -7.89 3.95 -15.45
C SER A 61 -7.85 3.60 -13.96
N LEU A 62 -6.67 3.23 -13.45
CA LEU A 62 -6.47 2.91 -12.03
C LEU A 62 -6.72 4.13 -11.12
N SER A 63 -6.23 5.31 -11.52
CA SER A 63 -6.39 6.54 -10.74
C SER A 63 -7.85 6.99 -10.70
N ILE A 64 -8.56 6.98 -11.84
CA ILE A 64 -9.99 7.30 -11.90
C ILE A 64 -10.78 6.33 -11.03
N MET A 65 -10.48 5.03 -11.12
CA MET A 65 -11.16 4.04 -10.30
C MET A 65 -10.92 4.27 -8.80
N ALA A 66 -9.69 4.58 -8.39
CA ALA A 66 -9.38 4.92 -7.00
C ALA A 66 -10.15 6.17 -6.53
N CYS A 67 -10.20 7.22 -7.34
CA CYS A 67 -10.97 8.43 -7.05
C CYS A 67 -12.48 8.14 -6.92
N LEU A 68 -13.05 7.35 -7.82
CA LEU A 68 -14.47 6.98 -7.77
C LEU A 68 -14.80 6.17 -6.52
N ILE A 69 -13.95 5.21 -6.14
CA ILE A 69 -14.11 4.41 -4.92
C ILE A 69 -13.99 5.30 -3.69
N GLY A 70 -12.98 6.19 -3.63
CA GLY A 70 -12.79 7.13 -2.54
C GLY A 70 -13.97 8.09 -2.37
N GLN A 71 -14.45 8.65 -3.48
CA GLN A 71 -15.64 9.51 -3.49
C GLN A 71 -16.88 8.76 -3.02
N PHE A 72 -17.06 7.51 -3.47
CA PHE A 72 -18.18 6.68 -3.04
C PHE A 72 -18.14 6.42 -1.53
N ILE A 73 -16.97 6.08 -0.98
CA ILE A 73 -16.78 5.87 0.47
C ILE A 73 -17.11 7.16 1.23
N HIS A 74 -16.61 8.30 0.77
CA HIS A 74 -16.81 9.59 1.43
C HIS A 74 -18.29 10.01 1.50
N LEU A 75 -19.10 9.59 0.52
CA LEU A 75 -20.54 9.88 0.46
C LEU A 75 -21.39 8.97 1.35
N LEU A 76 -20.82 7.89 1.90
CA LEU A 76 -21.58 7.00 2.78
C LEU A 76 -21.97 7.73 4.07
N PRO A 77 -23.23 7.63 4.53
CA PRO A 77 -23.68 8.29 5.76
C PRO A 77 -23.30 7.46 7.00
N ASP A 78 -22.03 7.11 7.15
CA ASP A 78 -21.50 6.25 8.21
C ASP A 78 -20.67 7.03 9.26
N TYR A 79 -20.74 8.36 9.22
CA TYR A 79 -19.97 9.27 10.06
C TYR A 79 -18.44 9.27 9.81
N GLY A 80 -17.96 8.64 8.72
CA GLY A 80 -16.55 8.55 8.36
C GLY A 80 -15.83 7.32 8.93
N LEU A 81 -16.56 6.31 9.38
CA LEU A 81 -15.99 5.10 10.00
C LEU A 81 -15.26 4.22 8.98
N ILE A 82 -15.85 3.98 7.81
CA ILE A 82 -15.22 3.19 6.74
C ILE A 82 -14.00 3.93 6.20
N GLU A 83 -14.12 5.25 6.00
CA GLU A 83 -12.99 6.10 5.59
C GLU A 83 -11.84 6.00 6.60
N LEU A 84 -12.15 6.08 7.91
CA LEU A 84 -11.17 5.91 8.98
C LEU A 84 -10.50 4.54 8.96
N LEU A 85 -11.27 3.46 8.86
CA LEU A 85 -10.73 2.10 8.84
C LEU A 85 -9.82 1.88 7.64
N ILE A 86 -10.27 2.26 6.45
CA ILE A 86 -9.47 2.13 5.23
C ILE A 86 -8.21 3.00 5.32
N THR A 87 -8.32 4.24 5.79
CA THR A 87 -7.16 5.13 5.97
C THR A 87 -6.16 4.54 6.96
N ALA A 88 -6.63 4.01 8.09
CA ALA A 88 -5.77 3.39 9.10
C ALA A 88 -5.06 2.14 8.59
N ILE A 89 -5.71 1.33 7.73
CA ILE A 89 -5.12 0.15 7.10
C ILE A 89 -4.13 0.53 6.00
N LEU A 90 -4.41 1.58 5.22
CA LEU A 90 -3.56 2.00 4.10
C LEU A 90 -2.38 2.87 4.52
N LEU A 91 -2.46 3.54 5.67
CA LEU A 91 -1.29 4.14 6.31
C LEU A 91 -0.36 3.03 6.77
N ALA A 92 0.91 3.12 6.38
CA ALA A 92 1.92 2.11 6.67
C ALA A 92 3.14 2.73 7.39
N HIS A 93 2.95 3.75 8.22
CA HIS A 93 4.06 4.47 8.84
C HIS A 93 4.78 3.59 9.87
N ASN A 94 4.05 2.89 10.74
CA ASN A 94 4.65 1.94 11.69
C ASN A 94 5.47 0.85 10.96
N SER A 95 4.87 0.26 9.93
CA SER A 95 5.47 -0.78 9.10
C SER A 95 6.75 -0.28 8.40
N LEU A 96 6.72 0.94 7.84
CA LEU A 96 7.88 1.57 7.20
C LEU A 96 9.04 1.76 8.19
N VAL A 97 8.77 2.29 9.39
CA VAL A 97 9.80 2.48 10.43
C VAL A 97 10.45 1.14 10.79
N LYS A 98 9.64 0.08 10.94
CA LYS A 98 10.14 -1.27 11.23
C LYS A 98 11.04 -1.79 10.11
N HIS A 99 10.59 -1.73 8.86
CA HIS A 99 11.37 -2.23 7.73
C HIS A 99 12.69 -1.46 7.53
N VAL A 100 12.70 -0.14 7.71
CA VAL A 100 13.94 0.65 7.66
C VAL A 100 14.89 0.27 8.81
N LYS A 101 14.35 0.00 10.01
CA LYS A 101 15.15 -0.48 11.14
C LYS A 101 15.74 -1.88 10.86
N ASP A 102 14.98 -2.76 10.22
CA ASP A 102 15.46 -4.09 9.82
C ASP A 102 16.63 -3.98 8.82
N VAL A 103 16.59 -3.00 7.90
CA VAL A 103 17.73 -2.71 7.01
C VAL A 103 18.96 -2.27 7.78
N LEU A 104 18.81 -1.37 8.77
CA LEU A 104 19.91 -0.91 9.60
C LEU A 104 20.53 -2.07 10.40
N ILE A 105 19.71 -2.94 10.99
CA ILE A 105 20.17 -4.13 11.72
C ILE A 105 20.88 -5.08 10.77
N GLY A 106 20.31 -5.37 9.60
CA GLY A 106 20.91 -6.26 8.60
C GLY A 106 22.27 -5.76 8.11
N LEU A 107 22.41 -4.46 7.87
CA LEU A 107 23.69 -3.86 7.44
C LEU A 107 24.78 -3.93 8.51
N ASN A 108 24.43 -3.93 9.80
CA ASN A 108 25.39 -4.13 10.88
C ASN A 108 25.95 -5.57 10.91
N ASN A 109 25.21 -6.55 10.37
CA ASN A 109 25.64 -7.93 10.29
C ASN A 109 26.40 -8.22 8.99
N SER A 110 25.83 -7.87 7.83
CA SER A 110 26.49 -7.99 6.52
C SER A 110 25.77 -7.22 5.42
N LEU A 111 26.48 -6.96 4.31
CA LEU A 111 25.85 -6.39 3.10
C LEU A 111 24.73 -7.28 2.53
N ASN A 112 24.87 -8.60 2.60
CA ASN A 112 23.85 -9.52 2.11
C ASN A 112 22.58 -9.48 2.97
N GLU A 113 22.72 -9.41 4.29
CA GLU A 113 21.56 -9.27 5.19
C GLU A 113 20.85 -7.92 5.00
N GLY A 114 21.62 -6.84 4.88
CA GLY A 114 21.05 -5.53 4.54
C GLY A 114 20.30 -5.54 3.21
N ARG A 115 20.85 -6.17 2.16
CA ARG A 115 20.17 -6.35 0.87
C ARG A 115 18.86 -7.12 1.02
N ASN A 116 18.88 -8.26 1.72
CA ASN A 116 17.68 -9.06 1.94
C ASN A 116 16.57 -8.25 2.65
N ALA A 117 16.93 -7.42 3.63
CA ALA A 117 15.97 -6.53 4.29
C ALA A 117 15.44 -5.43 3.35
N VAL A 118 16.28 -4.84 2.50
CA VAL A 118 15.84 -3.84 1.49
C VAL A 118 14.88 -4.47 0.49
N ALA A 119 15.10 -5.72 0.08
CA ALA A 119 14.21 -6.43 -0.84
C ALA A 119 12.76 -6.49 -0.33
N CYS A 120 12.54 -6.54 0.99
CA CYS A 120 11.21 -6.48 1.60
C CYS A 120 10.52 -5.11 1.43
N ILE A 121 11.28 -4.02 1.30
CA ILE A 121 10.75 -2.66 1.07
C ILE A 121 10.43 -2.45 -0.41
N VAL A 122 11.36 -2.84 -1.29
CA VAL A 122 11.28 -2.53 -2.73
C VAL A 122 10.51 -3.56 -3.54
N GLY A 123 10.12 -4.68 -2.95
CA GLY A 123 9.36 -5.74 -3.63
C GLY A 123 10.11 -6.41 -4.79
N ARG A 124 11.45 -6.30 -4.83
CA ARG A 124 12.30 -6.87 -5.88
C ARG A 124 13.58 -7.44 -5.29
N GLN A 125 14.20 -8.39 -6.00
CA GLN A 125 15.49 -8.94 -5.61
C GLN A 125 16.58 -7.85 -5.69
N THR A 126 17.34 -7.69 -4.62
CA THR A 126 18.50 -6.80 -4.53
C THR A 126 19.77 -7.65 -4.55
N LYS A 127 20.23 -8.05 -5.75
CA LYS A 127 21.48 -8.78 -5.97
C LYS A 127 22.62 -7.81 -6.30
#